data_AF-A0A434FA23-F1
#
_entry.id   AF-A0A434FA23-F1
#
_cell.length_a   1.000
_cell.length_b   1.000
_cell.length_c   1.000
_cell.angle_alpha   90.00
_cell.angle_beta   90.00
_cell.angle_gamma   90.00
#
_symmetry.space_group_name_H-M   'P 1'
#
loop_
_entity.id
_entity.type
_entity.pdbx_description
1 polymer ?
#
loop_
_entity_poly.entity_id
_entity_poly.type
_entity_poly.pdbx_seq_one_letter_code
_entity_poly.pdbx_strand_id
1 'polypeptide(L)'
;EVMNRIGRERGWGPTSRAHFDQSRGPNGALFVGDPEAVAEKIVAQHKIFNNDRFLLQMAIGTMPHARIMKAIELYGTKVAPIVRKETAKAASAAPAPAA
;
A
#
# COMPACT_ATOMS: atom_id res chain seq x y z
N GLU A 1 2.41 2.78 21.52
CA GLU A 1 2.11 3.92 22.44
C GLU A 1 1.78 5.22 21.71
N VAL A 2 2.62 5.69 20.78
CA VAL A 2 2.39 6.96 20.05
C VAL A 2 1.03 7.02 19.33
N MET A 3 0.67 6.01 18.54
CA MET A 3 -0.62 6.00 17.81
C MET A 3 -1.85 5.92 18.72
N ASN A 4 -1.73 5.25 19.88
CA ASN A 4 -2.81 5.20 20.87
C ASN A 4 -3.00 6.55 21.56
N ARG A 5 -1.91 7.29 21.82
CA ARG A 5 -1.98 8.65 22.38
C ARG A 5 -2.66 9.61 21.41
N ILE A 6 -2.17 9.68 20.17
CA ILE A 6 -2.74 10.55 19.12
C ILE A 6 -4.21 10.18 18.86
N GLY A 7 -4.57 8.90 19.01
CA GLY A 7 -5.95 8.46 18.80
C GLY A 7 -6.97 8.95 19.75
N ARG A 8 -6.59 8.93 21.03
CA ARG A 8 -7.40 9.49 22.09
C ARG A 8 -7.73 10.98 21.82
N GLU A 9 -6.79 11.71 21.24
CA GLU A 9 -6.93 13.12 20.89
C GLU A 9 -7.74 13.34 19.60
N ARG A 10 -7.61 12.43 18.62
CA ARG A 10 -8.23 12.55 17.28
C ARG A 10 -9.51 11.73 17.10
N GLY A 11 -9.99 11.08 18.16
CA GLY A 11 -11.22 10.29 18.15
C GLY A 11 -11.11 8.91 17.50
N TRP A 12 -9.91 8.41 17.21
CA TRP A 12 -9.73 7.03 16.71
C TRP A 12 -9.51 6.05 17.87
N GLY A 13 -10.12 4.86 17.76
CA GLY A 13 -10.04 3.81 18.77
C GLY A 13 -8.61 3.29 19.00
N PRO A 14 -8.35 2.60 20.13
CA PRO A 14 -7.04 2.03 20.41
C PRO A 14 -6.65 1.01 19.32
N THR A 15 -5.36 0.99 18.97
CA THR A 15 -4.84 0.00 18.03
C THR A 15 -4.97 -1.39 18.64
N SER A 16 -5.76 -2.25 18.00
CA SER A 16 -5.94 -3.66 18.36
C SER A 16 -5.48 -4.57 17.22
N ARG A 17 -5.34 -5.87 17.49
CA ARG A 17 -5.05 -6.85 16.44
C ARG A 17 -6.11 -6.83 15.34
N ALA A 18 -7.39 -6.78 15.72
CA ALA A 18 -8.50 -6.69 14.78
C ALA A 18 -8.45 -5.41 13.94
N HIS A 19 -8.10 -4.27 14.53
CA HIS A 19 -7.90 -3.01 13.79
C HIS A 19 -6.75 -3.12 12.78
N PHE A 20 -5.65 -3.79 13.15
CA PHE A 20 -4.53 -4.04 12.26
C PHE A 20 -4.89 -5.02 11.12
N ASP A 21 -5.65 -6.08 11.41
CA ASP A 21 -6.15 -7.02 10.39
C ASP A 21 -7.09 -6.31 9.41
N GLN A 22 -8.01 -5.48 9.90
CA GLN A 22 -8.88 -4.65 9.07
C GLN A 22 -8.08 -3.66 8.22
N SER A 23 -7.10 -2.97 8.83
CA SER A 23 -6.27 -1.96 8.16
C SER A 23 -5.38 -2.53 7.07
N ARG A 24 -4.95 -3.79 7.18
CA ARG A 24 -4.18 -4.46 6.12
C ARG A 24 -5.06 -5.19 5.09
N GLY A 25 -6.36 -5.34 5.35
CA GLY A 25 -7.32 -5.92 4.41
C GLY A 25 -7.47 -5.11 3.11
N PRO A 26 -8.25 -5.61 2.13
CA PRO A 26 -8.32 -5.03 0.78
C PRO A 26 -8.67 -3.54 0.75
N ASN A 27 -9.55 -3.10 1.66
CA ASN A 27 -10.05 -1.72 1.72
C ASN A 27 -9.34 -0.84 2.78
N GLY A 28 -8.35 -1.38 3.49
CA GLY A 28 -7.65 -0.66 4.56
C GLY A 28 -6.45 0.15 4.05
N ALA A 29 -5.88 1.02 4.89
CA ALA A 29 -4.79 1.92 4.48
C ALA A 29 -3.39 1.28 4.47
N LEU A 30 -3.20 0.11 5.10
CA LEU A 30 -1.89 -0.52 5.21
C LEU A 30 -1.63 -1.48 4.03
N PHE A 31 -0.54 -1.26 3.31
CA PHE A 31 -0.05 -2.14 2.24
C PHE A 31 0.91 -3.18 2.83
N VAL A 32 0.35 -4.19 3.50
CA VAL A 32 1.10 -5.22 4.23
C VAL A 32 0.54 -6.59 3.90
N GLY A 33 1.39 -7.47 3.37
CA GLY A 33 1.03 -8.83 2.95
C GLY A 33 2.17 -9.48 2.17
N ASP A 34 1.84 -10.53 1.44
CA ASP A 34 2.72 -11.06 0.39
C ASP A 34 2.79 -10.10 -0.82
N PRO A 35 3.75 -10.29 -1.74
CA PRO A 35 3.92 -9.40 -2.89
C PRO A 35 2.68 -9.29 -3.77
N GLU A 36 1.96 -10.39 -3.99
CA GLU A 36 0.77 -10.45 -4.82
C GLU A 36 -0.37 -9.60 -4.23
N ALA A 37 -0.68 -9.77 -2.95
CA ALA A 37 -1.71 -9.01 -2.25
C ALA A 37 -1.39 -7.50 -2.23
N VAL A 38 -0.12 -7.14 -2.06
CA VAL A 38 0.31 -5.73 -2.13
C VAL A 38 0.15 -5.18 -3.54
N ALA A 39 0.53 -5.93 -4.57
CA ALA A 39 0.39 -5.51 -5.97
C ALA A 39 -1.09 -5.32 -6.37
N GLU A 40 -1.95 -6.28 -6.05
CA GLU A 40 -3.39 -6.20 -6.31
C GLU A 40 -4.00 -4.96 -5.66
N LYS A 41 -3.61 -4.68 -4.42
CA LYS A 41 -4.10 -3.50 -3.70
C LYS A 41 -3.62 -2.19 -4.33
N ILE A 42 -2.38 -2.11 -4.82
CA ILE A 42 -1.87 -0.93 -5.52
C ILE A 42 -2.65 -0.72 -6.82
N VAL A 43 -2.92 -1.78 -7.58
CA VAL A 43 -3.69 -1.71 -8.83
C VAL A 43 -5.14 -1.29 -8.54
N ALA A 44 -5.76 -1.84 -7.50
CA ALA A 44 -7.09 -1.44 -7.06
C ALA A 44 -7.13 0.05 -6.66
N GLN A 45 -6.13 0.51 -5.91
CA GLN A 45 -6.00 1.92 -5.54
C GLN A 45 -5.86 2.81 -6.79
N HIS A 46 -5.03 2.42 -7.77
CA HIS A 46 -4.85 3.17 -9.00
C HIS A 46 -6.15 3.30 -9.81
N LYS A 47 -7.00 2.28 -9.83
CA LYS A 47 -8.33 2.38 -10.48
C LYS A 47 -9.25 3.40 -9.82
N ILE A 48 -9.08 3.67 -8.52
CA ILE A 48 -9.90 4.62 -7.76
C ILE A 48 -9.37 6.04 -7.94
N PHE A 49 -8.06 6.24 -7.80
CA PHE A 49 -7.46 7.58 -7.74
C PHE A 49 -6.82 8.04 -9.05
N ASN A 50 -6.60 7.13 -10.00
CA ASN A 50 -5.83 7.38 -11.22
C ASN A 50 -4.47 8.07 -10.94
N ASN A 51 -3.80 7.67 -9.86
CA ASN A 51 -2.56 8.29 -9.42
C ASN A 51 -1.38 7.89 -10.32
N ASP A 52 -0.53 8.86 -10.68
CA ASP A 52 0.67 8.63 -11.51
C ASP A 52 1.84 8.01 -10.74
N ARG A 53 1.81 8.15 -9.40
CA ARG A 53 2.89 7.71 -8.53
C ARG A 53 2.34 7.09 -7.25
N PHE A 54 2.97 6.01 -6.81
CA PHE A 54 2.74 5.38 -5.52
C PHE A 54 4.06 5.35 -4.74
N LEU A 55 4.03 5.82 -3.49
CA LEU A 55 5.17 5.82 -2.58
C LEU A 55 4.84 4.99 -1.34
N LEU A 56 5.77 4.15 -0.91
CA LEU A 56 5.59 3.24 0.22
C LEU A 56 6.62 3.52 1.31
N GLN A 57 6.16 3.82 2.52
CA GLN A 57 7.01 3.93 3.71
C GLN A 57 7.05 2.59 4.45
N MET A 58 8.20 1.91 4.44
CA MET A 58 8.39 0.61 5.10
C MET A 58 9.22 0.69 6.39
N ALA A 59 10.12 1.67 6.48
CA ALA A 59 11.01 1.85 7.62
C ALA A 59 10.33 2.72 8.69
N ILE A 60 9.54 2.10 9.57
CA ILE A 60 8.84 2.78 10.67
C ILE A 60 9.43 2.34 12.01
N GLY A 61 9.98 3.30 12.78
CA GLY A 61 10.59 3.02 14.08
C GLY A 61 11.83 2.13 13.99
N THR A 62 12.03 1.25 14.97
CA THR A 62 13.19 0.34 15.04
C THR A 62 12.93 -0.96 14.28
N MET A 63 13.04 -0.89 12.95
CA MET A 63 12.90 -2.05 12.08
C MET A 63 14.27 -2.67 11.75
N PRO A 64 14.45 -4.01 11.81
CA PRO A 64 15.71 -4.64 11.45
C PRO A 64 16.08 -4.35 9.99
N HIS A 65 17.28 -3.81 9.76
CA HIS A 65 17.74 -3.40 8.43
C HIS A 65 17.61 -4.52 7.39
N ALA A 66 18.01 -5.75 7.72
CA ALA A 66 17.92 -6.90 6.82
C ALA A 66 16.48 -7.18 6.34
N ARG A 67 15.46 -6.96 7.19
CA ARG A 67 14.06 -7.13 6.81
C ARG A 67 13.59 -6.02 5.87
N ILE A 68 14.05 -4.79 6.08
CA ILE A 68 13.77 -3.67 5.17
C ILE A 68 14.39 -3.94 3.80
N MET A 69 15.66 -4.36 3.76
CA MET A 69 16.35 -4.69 2.51
C MET A 69 15.64 -5.81 1.75
N LYS A 70 15.18 -6.86 2.45
CA LYS A 70 14.40 -7.92 1.81
C LYS A 70 13.04 -7.43 1.28
N ALA A 71 12.36 -6.55 2.03
CA ALA A 71 11.11 -5.95 1.57
C ALA A 71 11.31 -5.07 0.32
N ILE A 72 12.40 -4.31 0.25
CA ILE A 72 12.79 -3.53 -0.95
C ILE A 72 13.04 -4.46 -2.14
N GLU A 73 13.78 -5.55 -1.94
CA GLU A 73 14.04 -6.55 -2.99
C GLU A 73 12.72 -7.14 -3.53
N LEU A 74 11.82 -7.57 -2.64
CA LEU A 74 10.52 -8.11 -3.04
C LEU A 74 9.64 -7.06 -3.73
N TYR A 75 9.65 -5.82 -3.24
CA TYR A 75 8.91 -4.72 -3.85
C TYR A 75 9.41 -4.45 -5.29
N GLY A 76 10.72 -4.41 -5.50
CA GLY A 76 11.32 -4.19 -6.82
C GLY A 76 11.18 -5.36 -7.79
N THR A 77 11.31 -6.60 -7.29
CA THR A 77 11.38 -7.80 -8.14
C THR A 77 10.06 -8.55 -8.32
N LYS A 78 9.09 -8.35 -7.42
CA LYS A 78 7.79 -9.04 -7.45
C LYS A 78 6.63 -8.07 -7.62
N VAL A 79 6.53 -7.06 -6.75
CA VAL A 79 5.39 -6.14 -6.75
C VAL A 79 5.39 -5.21 -7.96
N ALA A 80 6.49 -4.49 -8.19
CA ALA A 80 6.56 -3.47 -9.25
C ALA A 80 6.29 -4.00 -10.67
N PRO A 81 6.79 -5.19 -11.08
CA PRO A 81 6.45 -5.76 -12.38
C PRO A 81 4.95 -6.04 -12.57
N ILE A 82 4.28 -6.59 -11.54
CA ILE A 82 2.84 -6.86 -11.59
C ILE A 82 2.06 -5.56 -11.77
N VAL A 83 2.35 -4.56 -10.93
CA VAL A 83 1.67 -3.26 -10.99
C VAL A 83 1.85 -2.60 -12.36
N ARG A 84 3.09 -2.52 -12.87
CA ARG A 84 3.38 -1.90 -14.17
C ARG A 84 2.64 -2.58 -15.32
N LYS A 85 2.55 -3.91 -15.31
CA LYS A 85 1.82 -4.68 -16.32
C LYS A 85 0.33 -4.33 -16.31
N GLU A 86 -0.28 -4.32 -15.14
CA GLU A 86 -1.73 -4.10 -15.01
C GLU A 86 -2.13 -2.65 -15.28
N THR A 87 -1.33 -1.66 -14.86
CA THR A 87 -1.64 -0.24 -15.11
C THR A 87 -1.33 0.19 -16.55
N ALA A 88 -0.34 -0.41 -17.22
CA ALA A 88 -0.09 -0.15 -18.64
C ALA A 88 -1.27 -0.60 -19.53
N LYS A 89 -1.90 -1.74 -19.19
CA LYS A 89 -3.12 -2.22 -19.87
C LYS A 89 -4.28 -1.25 -19.67
N ALA A 90 -4.44 -0.69 -18.47
CA ALA A 90 -5.48 0.29 -18.19
C ALA A 90 -5.29 1.59 -19.00
N ALA A 91 -4.05 2.08 -19.13
CA ALA A 91 -3.75 3.27 -19.95
C ALA A 91 -4.10 3.08 -21.44
N SER A 92 -3.96 1.86 -21.98
CA SER A 92 -4.34 1.56 -23.37
C SER A 92 -5.86 1.49 -23.62
N ALA A 93 -6.68 1.45 -22.56
CA ALA A 93 -8.13 1.29 -22.65
C ALA A 93 -8.93 2.56 -22.34
N ALA A 94 -8.28 3.64 -21.91
CA ALA A 94 -8.93 4.91 -21.60
C ALA A 94 -8.95 5.81 -22.85
N PRO A 95 -10.11 6.32 -23.31
CA PRO A 95 -10.14 7.35 -24.33
C PRO A 95 -9.51 8.62 -23.79
N ALA A 96 -8.73 9.30 -24.64
CA ALA A 96 -8.07 10.56 -24.30
C ALA A 96 -9.10 11.58 -23.74
N PRO A 97 -8.77 12.31 -22.66
CA PRO A 97 -9.64 13.36 -22.17
C PRO A 97 -9.81 14.43 -23.26
N ALA A 98 -11.06 14.80 -23.53
CA ALA A 98 -11.38 15.93 -24.39
C ALA A 98 -10.79 17.21 -23.76
N ALA A 99 -9.99 17.92 -24.54
CA ALA A 99 -9.39 19.21 -24.19
C ALA A 99 -10.44 20.32 -24.06
#